data_AF-A0A2V8V637-F1
#
_entry.id   AF-A0A2V8V637-F1
#
_cell.length_a   1.000
_cell.length_b   1.000
_cell.length_c   1.000
_cell.angle_alpha   90.00
_cell.angle_beta   90.00
_cell.angle_gamma   90.00
#
_symmetry.space_group_name_H-M   'P 1'
#
loop_
_entity.id
_entity.type
_entity.pdbx_description
1 polymer ?
#
loop_
_entity_poly.entity_id
_entity_poly.type
_entity_poly.pdbx_seq_one_letter_code
_entity_poly.pdbx_strand_id
1 'polypeptide(L)'
;MVEVGCWAHARRHFHDALESDRTHMSAVLLMIAQLYAVEKIARRRELRAEALRMVREQGAQPVLGRLHKYLLEIQDQLLPKSEAGQALAYTLKNWTALTRYCDDGDLSIDNNAAERALRGVAVGRNNWTFFGSDNGGKTAAVLRSFITSCEFLSIYPFAWFRDVL
;
A
#
# COMPACT_ATOMS: atom_id res chain seq x y z
N MET A 1 -16.37 -2.42 -2.09
CA MET A 1 -15.02 -2.47 -1.49
C MET A 1 -14.40 -1.10 -1.70
N VAL A 2 -13.89 -0.46 -0.65
CA VAL A 2 -13.26 0.86 -0.74
C VAL A 2 -11.75 0.65 -0.84
N GLU A 3 -11.12 1.22 -1.86
CA GLU A 3 -9.69 1.06 -2.11
C GLU A 3 -8.84 1.83 -1.09
N VAL A 4 -7.67 1.32 -0.71
CA VAL A 4 -6.66 2.07 0.06
C VAL A 4 -5.35 2.03 -0.72
N GLY A 5 -4.84 3.21 -1.05
CA GLY A 5 -3.62 3.37 -1.86
C GLY A 5 -2.35 3.11 -1.06
N CYS A 6 -1.25 2.86 -1.75
CA CYS A 6 0.05 2.58 -1.14
C CYS A 6 1.06 3.70 -1.43
N TRP A 7 1.50 4.40 -0.37
CA TRP A 7 2.53 5.43 -0.51
C TRP A 7 3.89 4.89 -0.89
N ALA A 8 4.23 3.64 -0.54
CA ALA A 8 5.48 3.04 -1.00
C ALA A 8 5.53 2.91 -2.54
N HIS A 9 4.37 2.65 -3.17
CA HIS A 9 4.28 2.59 -4.63
C HIS A 9 4.36 3.98 -5.26
N ALA A 10 3.59 4.96 -4.74
CA ALA A 10 3.69 6.35 -5.21
C ALA A 10 5.12 6.91 -5.05
N ARG A 11 5.75 6.68 -3.90
CA ARG A 11 7.14 7.10 -3.61
C ARG A 11 8.14 6.52 -4.60
N ARG A 12 7.97 5.26 -5.03
CA ARG A 12 8.86 4.64 -6.02
C ARG A 12 8.85 5.40 -7.34
N HIS A 13 7.67 5.75 -7.86
CA HIS A 13 7.57 6.52 -9.11
C HIS A 13 8.31 7.86 -9.03
N PHE A 14 8.19 8.57 -7.90
CA PHE A 14 8.93 9.83 -7.70
C PHE A 14 10.44 9.62 -7.51
N HIS A 15 10.84 8.50 -6.92
CA HIS A 15 12.25 8.14 -6.79
C HIS A 15 12.87 7.80 -8.15
N ASP A 16 12.16 7.04 -8.98
CA ASP A 16 12.64 6.66 -10.31
C ASP A 16 12.78 7.92 -11.21
N ALA A 17 11.84 8.86 -11.08
CA ALA A 17 11.89 10.14 -11.79
C ALA A 17 12.99 11.13 -11.30
N LEU A 18 13.71 10.85 -10.20
CA LEU A 18 14.71 11.78 -9.63
C LEU A 18 15.84 12.13 -10.58
N GLU A 19 16.28 11.18 -11.41
CA GLU A 19 17.36 11.41 -12.36
C GLU A 19 16.94 12.38 -13.46
N SER A 20 15.66 12.30 -13.87
CA SER A 20 15.09 13.15 -14.91
C SER A 20 14.69 14.55 -14.42
N ASP A 21 14.22 14.67 -13.18
CA ASP A 21 13.74 15.94 -12.61
C ASP A 21 14.00 16.04 -11.10
N ARG A 22 15.26 16.24 -10.75
CA ARG A 22 15.67 16.35 -9.34
C ARG A 22 14.97 17.52 -8.62
N THR A 23 14.76 18.65 -9.30
CA THR A 23 14.24 19.89 -8.70
C THR A 23 12.85 19.67 -8.12
N HIS A 24 11.93 19.08 -8.90
CA HIS A 24 10.57 18.85 -8.44
C HIS A 24 10.46 17.60 -7.55
N MET A 25 11.10 16.49 -7.94
CA MET A 25 10.92 15.21 -7.26
C MET A 25 11.48 15.21 -5.84
N SER A 26 12.56 15.96 -5.58
CA SER A 26 13.15 16.07 -4.23
C SER A 26 12.18 16.68 -3.23
N ALA A 27 11.42 17.70 -3.62
CA ALA A 27 10.41 18.33 -2.76
C ALA A 27 9.27 17.36 -2.44
N VAL A 28 8.79 16.61 -3.44
CA VAL A 28 7.77 15.57 -3.26
C VAL A 28 8.25 14.50 -2.29
N LEU A 29 9.44 13.94 -2.51
CA LEU A 29 10.00 12.88 -1.67
C LEU A 29 10.23 13.34 -0.23
N LEU A 30 10.61 14.60 -0.02
CA LEU A 30 10.75 15.18 1.32
C LEU A 30 9.40 15.26 2.04
N MET A 31 8.33 15.66 1.36
CA MET A 31 6.98 15.65 1.93
C MET A 31 6.49 14.23 2.21
N ILE A 32 6.75 13.27 1.32
CA ILE A 32 6.44 11.85 1.58
C ILE A 32 7.22 11.33 2.80
N ALA A 33 8.49 11.72 2.95
CA ALA A 33 9.29 11.35 4.13
C ALA A 33 8.70 11.92 5.44
N GLN A 34 8.09 13.11 5.40
CA GLN A 34 7.37 13.66 6.56
C GLN A 34 6.15 12.80 6.94
N LEU A 35 5.40 12.25 5.96
CA LEU A 35 4.31 11.31 6.24
C LEU A 35 4.82 10.07 6.98
N TYR A 36 5.91 9.47 6.50
CA TYR A 36 6.54 8.33 7.17
C TYR A 36 7.10 8.67 8.56
N ALA A 37 7.52 9.92 8.79
CA ALA A 37 7.96 10.36 10.11
C ALA A 37 6.80 10.35 11.13
N VAL A 38 5.60 10.78 10.71
CA VAL A 38 4.38 10.70 11.54
C VAL A 38 4.08 9.24 11.91
N GLU A 39 4.07 8.34 10.92
CA GLU A 39 3.85 6.90 11.14
C GLU A 39 4.91 6.28 12.05
N LYS A 40 6.17 6.72 11.93
CA LYS A 40 7.27 6.25 12.78
C LYS A 40 7.09 6.70 14.24
N ILE A 41 6.62 7.93 14.47
CA ILE A 41 6.32 8.44 15.81
C ILE A 41 5.15 7.64 16.41
N ALA A 42 4.08 7.45 15.65
CA ALA A 42 2.92 6.67 16.09
C ALA A 42 3.31 5.24 16.48
N ARG A 43 4.12 4.57 15.64
CA ARG A 43 4.61 3.21 15.92
C ARG A 43 5.44 3.13 17.18
N ARG A 44 6.34 4.09 17.41
CA ARG A 44 7.15 4.15 18.64
C ARG A 44 6.33 4.35 19.91
N ARG A 45 5.16 4.99 19.79
CA ARG A 45 4.21 5.21 20.87
C ARG A 45 3.11 4.13 20.92
N GLU A 46 3.19 3.13 20.06
CA GLU A 46 2.23 2.03 19.94
C GLU A 46 0.77 2.50 19.78
N LEU A 47 0.56 3.63 19.11
CA LEU A 47 -0.77 4.19 18.88
C LEU A 47 -1.54 3.33 17.87
N ARG A 48 -2.85 3.17 18.12
CA ARG A 48 -3.78 2.40 17.27
C ARG A 48 -5.13 3.10 17.19
N ALA A 49 -5.95 2.69 16.21
CA ALA A 49 -7.33 3.16 16.03
C ALA A 49 -7.43 4.70 16.14
N GLU A 50 -8.34 5.21 16.97
CA GLU A 50 -8.62 6.63 17.08
C GLU A 50 -7.40 7.48 17.46
N ALA A 51 -6.52 6.99 18.34
CA ALA A 51 -5.32 7.73 18.73
C ALA A 51 -4.34 7.91 17.55
N LEU A 52 -4.26 6.92 16.66
CA LEU A 52 -3.47 7.03 15.44
C LEU A 52 -4.12 7.98 14.43
N ARG A 53 -5.45 7.90 14.26
CA ARG A 53 -6.22 8.82 13.42
C ARG A 53 -5.97 10.29 13.83
N MET A 54 -6.06 10.61 15.12
CA MET A 54 -5.81 11.97 15.63
C MET A 54 -4.38 12.46 15.35
N VAL A 55 -3.36 11.59 15.47
CA VAL A 55 -1.98 11.96 15.15
C VAL A 55 -1.79 12.19 13.65
N ARG A 56 -2.47 11.42 12.80
CA ARG A 56 -2.49 11.64 11.34
C ARG A 56 -3.21 12.94 10.98
N GLU A 57 -4.31 13.26 11.63
CA GLU A 57 -5.04 14.52 11.44
C GLU A 57 -4.14 15.73 11.72
N GLN A 58 -3.38 15.70 12.82
CA GLN A 58 -2.50 16.82 13.19
C GLN A 58 -1.18 16.86 12.40
N GLY A 59 -0.62 15.69 12.07
CA GLY A 59 0.71 15.57 11.48
C GLY A 59 0.72 15.32 9.97
N ALA A 60 -0.09 14.36 9.50
CA ALA A 60 -0.06 13.90 8.12
C ALA A 60 -0.97 14.73 7.20
N GLN A 61 -2.20 15.08 7.62
CA GLN A 61 -3.13 15.83 6.77
C GLN A 61 -2.60 17.19 6.30
N PRO A 62 -1.92 18.01 7.13
CA PRO A 62 -1.34 19.27 6.65
C PRO A 62 -0.23 19.06 5.61
N VAL A 63 0.55 17.99 5.76
CA VAL A 63 1.59 17.60 4.78
C VAL A 63 0.94 17.17 3.48
N LEU A 64 -0.11 16.35 3.55
CA LEU A 64 -0.89 15.91 2.39
C LEU A 64 -1.51 17.10 1.64
N GLY A 65 -2.06 18.09 2.37
CA GLY A 65 -2.59 19.30 1.76
C GLY A 65 -1.53 20.10 0.99
N ARG A 66 -0.34 20.31 1.60
CA ARG A 66 0.79 20.96 0.92
C ARG A 66 1.27 20.17 -0.29
N LEU A 67 1.39 18.85 -0.14
CA LEU A 67 1.81 17.97 -1.22
C LEU A 67 0.83 18.01 -2.39
N HIS A 68 -0.48 17.95 -2.14
CA HIS A 68 -1.48 18.01 -3.20
C HIS A 68 -1.39 19.32 -3.97
N LYS A 69 -1.33 20.44 -3.26
CA LYS A 69 -1.19 21.77 -3.85
C LYS A 69 0.05 21.86 -4.72
N TYR A 70 1.18 21.38 -4.19
CA TYR A 70 2.45 21.37 -4.93
C TYR A 70 2.38 20.52 -6.20
N LEU A 71 1.77 19.32 -6.14
CA LEU A 71 1.59 18.46 -7.31
C LEU A 71 0.73 19.14 -8.39
N LEU A 72 -0.33 19.84 -8.00
CA LEU A 72 -1.15 20.59 -8.96
C LEU A 72 -0.38 21.77 -9.58
N GLU A 73 0.47 22.47 -8.81
CA GLU A 73 1.27 23.60 -9.30
C GLU A 73 2.35 23.18 -10.31
N ILE A 74 2.97 22.02 -10.13
CA ILE A 74 4.01 21.53 -11.04
C ILE A 74 3.45 20.74 -12.22
N GLN A 75 2.16 20.39 -12.21
CA GLN A 75 1.54 19.56 -13.26
C GLN A 75 1.71 20.14 -14.66
N ASP A 76 1.49 21.45 -14.83
CA ASP A 76 1.59 22.12 -16.13
C ASP A 76 3.04 22.35 -16.58
N GLN A 77 4.01 22.12 -15.69
CA GLN A 77 5.44 22.28 -15.97
C GLN A 77 6.07 20.97 -16.48
N LEU A 78 5.37 19.84 -16.36
CA LEU A 78 5.88 18.51 -16.69
C LEU A 78 5.25 17.97 -17.97
N LEU A 79 6.09 17.34 -18.81
CA LEU A 79 5.60 16.62 -19.98
C LEU A 79 4.80 15.39 -19.51
N PRO A 80 3.55 15.17 -19.97
CA PRO A 80 2.71 14.07 -19.48
C PRO A 80 3.32 12.67 -19.64
N LYS A 81 4.18 12.47 -20.65
CA LYS A 81 4.84 11.19 -20.93
C LYS A 81 6.19 11.03 -20.23
N SER A 82 6.73 12.06 -19.60
CA SER A 82 7.95 11.96 -18.78
C SER A 82 7.72 11.08 -17.55
N GLU A 83 8.78 10.53 -16.97
CA GLU A 83 8.69 9.75 -15.72
C GLU A 83 8.05 10.57 -14.60
N ALA A 84 8.45 11.83 -14.44
CA ALA A 84 7.86 12.77 -13.48
C ALA A 84 6.37 13.02 -13.75
N GLY A 85 6.00 13.24 -15.01
CA GLY A 85 4.59 13.42 -15.42
C GLY A 85 3.72 12.20 -15.14
N GLN A 86 4.27 10.99 -15.38
CA GLN A 86 3.58 9.73 -15.08
C GLN A 86 3.45 9.49 -13.57
N ALA A 87 4.49 9.79 -12.78
CA ALA A 87 4.46 9.70 -11.32
C ALA A 87 3.38 10.61 -10.72
N LEU A 88 3.28 11.83 -11.24
CA LEU A 88 2.28 12.82 -10.85
C LEU A 88 0.87 12.40 -11.24
N ALA A 89 0.68 11.97 -12.49
CA ALA A 89 -0.60 11.47 -12.98
C ALA A 89 -1.09 10.27 -12.17
N TYR A 90 -0.20 9.32 -11.85
CA TYR A 90 -0.52 8.19 -10.97
C TYR A 90 -0.97 8.69 -9.58
N THR A 91 -0.21 9.59 -8.98
CA THR A 91 -0.47 10.05 -7.61
C THR A 91 -1.76 10.85 -7.50
N LEU A 92 -2.00 11.79 -8.42
CA LEU A 92 -3.24 12.58 -8.45
C LEU A 92 -4.46 11.73 -8.76
N LYS A 93 -4.36 10.79 -9.72
CA LYS A 93 -5.45 9.85 -10.03
C LYS A 93 -5.85 9.02 -8.81
N ASN A 94 -4.88 8.60 -8.01
CA ASN A 94 -5.10 7.76 -6.83
C ASN A 94 -5.19 8.54 -5.51
N TRP A 95 -5.30 9.88 -5.56
CA TRP A 95 -5.17 10.74 -4.38
C TRP A 95 -6.13 10.37 -3.25
N THR A 96 -7.41 10.15 -3.58
CA THR A 96 -8.42 9.76 -2.60
C THR A 96 -8.10 8.42 -1.95
N ALA A 97 -7.56 7.45 -2.70
CA ALA A 97 -7.15 6.17 -2.14
C ALA A 97 -5.89 6.32 -1.27
N LEU A 98 -4.92 7.12 -1.71
CA LEU A 98 -3.66 7.38 -0.99
C LEU A 98 -3.86 8.16 0.32
N THR A 99 -4.92 8.96 0.44
CA THR A 99 -5.18 9.78 1.64
C THR A 99 -6.11 9.10 2.65
N ARG A 100 -6.86 8.08 2.22
CA ARG A 100 -7.84 7.36 3.05
C ARG A 100 -7.29 6.76 4.34
N TYR A 101 -6.01 6.40 4.39
CA TYR A 101 -5.39 5.91 5.62
C TYR A 101 -5.43 6.94 6.77
N CYS A 102 -5.64 8.22 6.49
CA CYS A 102 -5.81 9.25 7.51
C CYS A 102 -7.21 9.26 8.13
N ASP A 103 -8.21 8.67 7.47
CA ASP A 103 -9.60 8.68 7.93
C ASP A 103 -9.85 7.63 9.01
N ASP A 104 -9.04 6.56 9.02
CA ASP A 104 -9.17 5.43 9.92
C ASP A 104 -7.78 4.94 10.36
N GLY A 105 -7.57 4.86 11.68
CA GLY A 105 -6.30 4.43 12.27
C GLY A 105 -5.96 2.96 12.05
N ASP A 106 -6.93 2.12 11.70
CA ASP A 106 -6.69 0.71 11.40
C ASP A 106 -6.15 0.49 9.98
N LEU A 107 -6.22 1.52 9.13
CA LEU A 107 -5.65 1.49 7.80
C LEU A 107 -4.14 1.78 7.83
N SER A 108 -3.40 1.03 7.01
CA SER A 108 -1.96 1.20 6.83
C SER A 108 -1.67 2.19 5.71
N ILE A 109 -0.61 3.01 5.88
CA ILE A 109 -0.08 3.91 4.84
C ILE A 109 0.44 3.15 3.61
N ASP A 110 0.85 1.89 3.80
CA ASP A 110 1.35 0.99 2.76
C ASP A 110 0.56 -0.32 2.75
N ASN A 111 0.34 -0.88 1.57
CA ASN A 111 -0.26 -2.20 1.38
C ASN A 111 0.77 -3.35 1.34
N ASN A 112 2.07 -3.07 1.55
CA ASN A 112 3.18 -4.01 1.40
C ASN A 112 3.01 -5.32 2.19
N ALA A 113 2.33 -5.28 3.34
CA ALA A 113 2.03 -6.49 4.12
C ALA A 113 0.99 -7.38 3.40
N ALA A 114 -0.09 -6.77 2.91
CA ALA A 114 -1.13 -7.46 2.14
C ALA A 114 -0.56 -8.02 0.82
N GLU A 115 0.24 -7.23 0.09
CA GLU A 115 0.90 -7.69 -1.15
C GLU A 115 1.82 -8.88 -0.89
N ARG A 116 2.60 -8.86 0.20
CA ARG A 116 3.46 -9.98 0.59
C ARG A 116 2.66 -11.23 0.95
N ALA A 117 1.55 -11.09 1.68
CA ALA A 117 0.68 -12.22 2.01
C ALA A 117 0.07 -12.88 0.76
N LEU A 118 -0.29 -12.06 -0.24
CA LEU A 118 -0.86 -12.54 -1.50
C LEU A 118 0.20 -13.06 -2.49
N ARG A 119 1.49 -12.78 -2.29
CA ARG A 119 2.57 -13.19 -3.21
C ARG A 119 2.55 -14.68 -3.52
N GLY A 120 2.31 -15.53 -2.51
CA GLY A 120 2.24 -16.98 -2.72
C GLY A 120 1.07 -17.40 -3.61
N VAL A 121 -0.05 -16.67 -3.58
CA VAL A 121 -1.20 -16.90 -4.50
C VAL A 121 -0.83 -16.44 -5.90
N ALA A 122 -0.18 -15.28 -6.04
CA ALA A 122 0.24 -14.75 -7.35
C ALA A 122 1.24 -15.67 -8.06
N VAL A 123 2.25 -16.17 -7.34
CA VAL A 123 3.21 -17.17 -7.87
C VAL A 123 2.48 -18.48 -8.19
N GLY A 124 1.62 -18.94 -7.28
CA GLY A 124 0.80 -20.13 -7.47
C GLY A 124 -0.03 -20.06 -8.75
N ARG A 125 -0.73 -18.94 -9.01
CA ARG A 125 -1.55 -18.75 -10.20
C ARG A 125 -0.80 -19.01 -11.52
N ASN A 126 0.47 -18.61 -11.60
CA ASN A 126 1.28 -18.84 -12.81
C ASN A 126 1.75 -20.30 -12.94
N ASN A 127 1.78 -21.06 -11.84
CA ASN A 127 2.26 -22.45 -11.79
C ASN A 127 1.11 -23.48 -11.73
N TRP A 128 -0.09 -23.08 -11.32
CA TRP A 128 -1.24 -23.95 -11.16
C TRP A 128 -2.11 -24.01 -12.42
N THR A 129 -1.49 -24.38 -13.54
CA THR A 129 -2.15 -24.51 -14.85
C THR A 129 -3.24 -25.59 -14.87
N PHE A 130 -3.30 -26.44 -13.84
CA PHE A 130 -4.27 -27.54 -13.70
C PHE A 130 -5.58 -27.15 -12.98
N PHE A 131 -5.73 -25.92 -12.48
CA PHE A 131 -7.04 -25.42 -12.02
C PHE A 131 -7.97 -25.18 -13.22
N GLY A 132 -8.51 -26.27 -13.77
CA GLY A 132 -9.35 -26.26 -14.98
C GLY A 132 -10.85 -26.06 -14.72
N SER A 133 -11.28 -25.85 -13.47
CA SER A 133 -12.69 -25.62 -13.14
C SER A 133 -12.88 -24.69 -11.95
N ASP A 134 -14.02 -23.99 -11.93
CA ASP A 134 -14.43 -23.12 -10.82
C ASP A 134 -14.48 -23.85 -9.48
N ASN A 135 -14.88 -25.13 -9.49
CA ASN A 135 -14.89 -25.96 -8.29
C ASN A 135 -13.47 -26.20 -7.76
N GLY A 136 -12.51 -26.47 -8.64
CA GLY A 136 -11.09 -26.56 -8.26
C GLY A 136 -10.59 -25.25 -7.64
N GLY A 137 -10.93 -24.10 -8.25
CA GLY A 137 -10.60 -22.79 -7.72
C GLY A 137 -11.19 -22.52 -6.33
N LYS A 138 -12.46 -22.87 -6.10
CA LYS A 138 -13.11 -22.77 -4.78
C LYS A 138 -12.40 -23.62 -3.73
N THR A 139 -12.10 -24.88 -4.04
CA THR A 139 -11.38 -25.78 -3.12
C THR A 139 -10.01 -25.19 -2.76
N ALA A 140 -9.27 -24.67 -3.74
CA ALA A 140 -7.99 -24.02 -3.49
C ALA A 140 -8.11 -22.79 -2.58
N ALA A 141 -9.13 -21.97 -2.79
CA ALA A 141 -9.39 -20.79 -1.96
C ALA A 141 -9.69 -21.18 -0.50
N VAL A 142 -10.49 -22.23 -0.29
CA VAL A 142 -10.79 -22.76 1.06
C VAL A 142 -9.52 -23.27 1.73
N LEU A 143 -8.78 -24.17 1.07
CA LEU A 143 -7.55 -24.74 1.62
C LEU A 143 -6.50 -23.66 1.92
N ARG A 144 -6.34 -22.67 1.03
CA ARG A 144 -5.40 -21.58 1.24
C ARG A 144 -5.82 -20.67 2.40
N SER A 145 -7.11 -20.39 2.54
CA SER A 145 -7.63 -19.59 3.67
C SER A 145 -7.37 -20.29 5.00
N PHE A 146 -7.59 -21.61 5.04
CA PHE A 146 -7.30 -22.44 6.21
C PHE A 146 -5.80 -22.43 6.55
N ILE A 147 -4.93 -22.76 5.59
CA ILE A 147 -3.47 -22.77 5.79
C ILE A 147 -2.98 -21.40 6.28
N THR A 148 -3.44 -20.32 5.66
CA THR A 148 -3.04 -18.95 6.05
C THR A 148 -3.48 -18.63 7.48
N SER A 149 -4.64 -19.12 7.91
CA SER A 149 -5.13 -18.96 9.29
C SER A 149 -4.26 -19.73 10.28
N CYS A 150 -3.87 -20.97 9.94
CA CYS A 150 -2.94 -21.75 10.73
C CYS A 150 -1.56 -21.08 10.84
N GLU A 151 -1.01 -20.58 9.73
CA GLU A 151 0.26 -19.83 9.72
C GLU A 151 0.19 -18.58 10.61
N PHE A 152 -0.91 -17.81 10.52
CA PHE A 152 -1.12 -16.63 11.36
C PHE A 152 -1.16 -16.97 12.86
N LEU A 153 -1.75 -18.12 13.22
CA LEU A 153 -1.83 -18.61 14.60
C LEU A 153 -0.62 -19.46 15.01
N SER A 154 0.40 -19.62 14.16
CA SER A 154 1.55 -20.50 14.39
C SER A 154 1.18 -21.97 14.64
N ILE A 155 0.10 -22.45 14.01
CA ILE A 155 -0.37 -23.84 14.05
C ILE A 155 0.19 -24.58 12.83
N TYR A 156 0.68 -25.81 13.01
CA TYR A 156 1.15 -26.64 11.90
C TYR A 156 -0.04 -27.20 11.08
N PRO A 157 -0.27 -26.74 9.83
CA PRO A 157 -1.51 -27.07 9.09
C PRO A 157 -1.62 -28.56 8.75
N PHE A 158 -0.49 -29.22 8.48
CA PHE A 158 -0.48 -30.64 8.11
C PHE A 158 -0.89 -31.56 9.27
N ALA A 159 -0.64 -31.17 10.52
CA ALA A 159 -1.15 -31.92 11.67
C ALA A 159 -2.67 -31.95 11.70
N TRP A 160 -3.33 -30.83 11.38
CA TRP A 160 -4.78 -30.76 11.28
C TRP A 160 -5.31 -31.58 10.10
N PHE A 161 -4.70 -31.44 8.92
CA PHE A 161 -5.14 -32.21 7.74
C PHE A 161 -5.08 -33.72 7.98
N ARG A 162 -4.02 -34.21 8.62
CA ARG A 162 -3.90 -35.64 8.98
C ARG A 162 -4.95 -36.12 9.98
N ASP A 163 -5.44 -35.23 10.83
CA ASP A 163 -6.42 -35.56 11.87
C ASP A 163 -7.85 -35.62 11.31
N VAL A 164 -8.15 -34.78 10.30
CA VAL A 164 -9.52 -34.56 9.81
C VAL A 164 -9.80 -35.19 8.43
N LEU A 165 -8.80 -35.31 7.55
CA LEU A 165 -8.92 -35.88 6.19
C LEU A 165 -8.31 -37.29 6.12
#